data_AF-A0A382RV59-F1
#
_entry.id   AF-A0A382RV59-F1
#
_cell.length_a   1.000
_cell.length_b   1.000
_cell.length_c   1.000
_cell.angle_alpha   90.00
_cell.angle_beta   90.00
_cell.angle_gamma   90.00
#
_symmetry.space_group_name_H-M   'P 1'
#
loop_
_entity.id
_entity.type
_entity.pdbx_description
1 polymer ?
#
loop_
_entity_poly.entity_id
_entity_poly.type
_entity_poly.pdbx_seq_one_letter_code
_entity_poly.pdbx_strand_id
1 'polypeptide(L)'
;MILAQSSLMSELGCGNCHSGLEPSKIVKKRAPDLSYSGIKYNEAFIYDYLKSPKKIRYHIGQSRMPNFGLSDNEALALTKYLMSRKKL
;
A
#
# COMPACT_ATOMS: atom_id res chain seq x y z
N MET A 1 -14.94 -12.84 3.65
CA MET A 1 -14.13 -12.14 4.68
C MET A 1 -13.20 -11.09 4.03
N ILE A 2 -13.74 -10.02 3.42
CA ILE A 2 -12.94 -8.95 2.77
C ILE A 2 -12.98 -7.64 3.58
N LEU A 3 -13.98 -7.48 4.45
CA LEU A 3 -14.29 -6.21 5.14
C LEU A 3 -13.24 -5.80 6.21
N ALA A 4 -12.55 -6.75 6.83
CA ALA A 4 -11.55 -6.44 7.87
C ALA A 4 -10.21 -5.93 7.30
N GLN A 5 -9.92 -6.16 6.02
CA GLN A 5 -8.67 -5.70 5.39
C GLN A 5 -8.78 -4.24 4.92
N SER A 6 -9.98 -3.82 4.50
CA SER A 6 -10.25 -2.41 4.18
C SER A 6 -10.22 -1.51 5.42
N SER A 7 -10.59 -2.00 6.61
CA SER A 7 -10.56 -1.20 7.84
C SER A 7 -9.12 -0.85 8.23
N LEU A 8 -8.21 -1.82 8.26
CA LEU A 8 -6.80 -1.57 8.57
C LEU A 8 -6.15 -0.56 7.60
N MET A 9 -6.45 -0.67 6.29
CA MET A 9 -5.96 0.27 5.28
C MET A 9 -6.47 1.71 5.52
N SER A 10 -7.70 1.85 6.02
CA SER A 10 -8.31 3.14 6.37
C SER A 10 -7.72 3.71 7.65
N GLU A 11 -7.57 2.88 8.68
CA GLU A 11 -6.99 3.24 9.99
C GLU A 11 -5.54 3.72 9.86
N LEU A 12 -4.74 3.05 9.02
CA LEU A 12 -3.36 3.45 8.71
C LEU A 12 -3.28 4.69 7.79
N GLY A 13 -4.43 5.16 7.27
CA GLY A 13 -4.50 6.37 6.46
C GLY A 13 -3.88 6.23 5.07
N CYS A 14 -3.84 5.03 4.49
CA CYS A 14 -3.16 4.76 3.22
C CYS A 14 -3.71 5.63 2.06
N GLY A 15 -5.02 5.92 2.08
CA GLY A 15 -5.70 6.80 1.12
C GLY A 15 -5.27 8.28 1.17
N ASN A 16 -4.60 8.72 2.25
CA ASN A 16 -4.07 10.09 2.35
C ASN A 16 -2.88 10.34 1.42
N CYS A 17 -2.27 9.26 0.93
CA CYS A 17 -1.14 9.32 0.00
C CYS A 17 -1.45 8.60 -1.32
N HIS A 18 -2.03 7.40 -1.25
CA HIS A 18 -2.25 6.55 -2.41
C HIS A 18 -3.67 6.70 -2.98
N SER A 19 -3.77 6.88 -4.30
CA SER A 19 -5.05 6.77 -5.00
C SER A 19 -5.45 5.30 -5.22
N GLY A 20 -6.71 5.07 -5.58
CA GLY A 20 -7.17 3.74 -5.99
C GLY A 20 -7.61 2.79 -4.87
N LEU A 21 -7.54 3.26 -3.62
CA LEU A 21 -8.03 2.56 -2.44
C LEU A 21 -9.45 3.02 -2.08
N GLU A 22 -9.62 4.32 -1.82
CA GLU A 22 -10.88 5.01 -1.54
C GLU A 22 -10.77 6.49 -1.98
N PRO A 23 -11.87 7.21 -2.25
CA PRO A 23 -11.83 8.60 -2.67
C PRO A 23 -11.33 9.52 -1.54
N SER A 24 -10.04 9.83 -1.55
CA SER A 24 -9.45 10.89 -0.73
C SER A 24 -9.56 12.24 -1.43
N LYS A 25 -10.06 13.26 -0.73
CA LYS A 25 -10.06 14.66 -1.20
C LYS A 25 -8.66 15.27 -1.25
N ILE A 26 -7.66 14.61 -0.66
CA ILE A 26 -6.26 15.05 -0.55
C ILE A 26 -5.37 13.97 -1.14
N VAL A 27 -5.33 13.82 -2.46
CA VAL A 27 -4.34 12.94 -3.10
C VAL A 27 -3.03 13.70 -3.24
N LYS A 28 -2.06 13.43 -2.36
CA LYS A 28 -0.68 13.91 -2.55
C LYS A 28 -0.12 13.26 -3.83
N LYS A 29 0.15 14.07 -4.86
CA LYS A 29 0.68 13.71 -6.21
C LYS A 29 2.03 12.93 -6.26
N ARG A 30 2.46 12.25 -5.19
CA ARG A 30 3.79 11.63 -5.08
C ARG A 30 3.78 10.17 -4.65
N ALA A 31 2.63 9.55 -4.42
CA ALA A 31 2.53 8.10 -4.18
C ALA A 31 1.92 7.39 -5.39
N PRO A 32 2.24 6.11 -5.62
CA PRO A 32 1.67 5.33 -6.72
C PRO A 32 0.18 5.08 -6.52
N ASP A 33 -0.56 5.05 -7.64
CA ASP A 33 -1.91 4.50 -7.70
C ASP A 33 -1.90 3.00 -7.40
N LEU A 34 -2.82 2.56 -6.54
CA LEU A 34 -2.94 1.19 -6.08
C LEU A 34 -4.13 0.44 -6.71
N SER A 35 -4.92 1.07 -7.60
CA SER A 35 -6.07 0.45 -8.29
C SER A 35 -5.71 -0.85 -9.03
N TYR A 36 -4.49 -0.90 -9.56
CA TYR A 36 -3.93 -2.02 -10.33
C TYR A 36 -2.66 -2.61 -9.68
N SER A 37 -2.51 -2.44 -8.36
CA SER A 37 -1.30 -2.89 -7.64
C SER A 37 -1.05 -4.39 -7.77
N GLY A 38 -2.09 -5.23 -7.83
CA GLY A 38 -1.97 -6.67 -8.05
C GLY A 38 -1.61 -7.10 -9.47
N ILE A 39 -1.57 -6.17 -10.42
CA ILE A 39 -1.00 -6.38 -11.77
C ILE A 39 0.45 -5.88 -11.80
N LYS A 40 0.71 -4.75 -11.15
CA LYS A 40 1.98 -4.02 -11.24
C LYS A 40 3.11 -4.61 -10.41
N TYR A 41 2.80 -5.18 -9.25
CA TYR A 41 3.81 -5.58 -8.27
C TYR A 41 3.74 -7.07 -7.97
N ASN A 42 4.87 -7.61 -7.54
CA ASN A 42 4.96 -8.97 -7.01
C ASN A 42 4.49 -9.01 -5.54
N GLU A 43 3.89 -10.13 -5.13
CA GLU A 43 3.37 -10.34 -3.76
C GLU A 43 4.47 -10.22 -2.70
N ALA A 44 5.61 -10.89 -2.89
CA ALA A 44 6.73 -10.84 -1.95
C ALA A 44 7.29 -9.42 -1.82
N PHE A 45 7.36 -8.69 -2.94
CA PHE A 45 7.75 -7.28 -2.92
C PHE A 45 6.82 -6.42 -2.06
N ILE A 46 5.50 -6.58 -2.20
CA ILE A 46 4.53 -5.82 -1.40
C ILE A 46 4.70 -6.15 0.08
N TYR A 47 4.79 -7.44 0.43
CA TYR A 47 4.96 -7.89 1.80
C TYR A 47 6.22 -7.28 2.45
N ASP A 48 7.37 -7.45 1.80
CA ASP A 48 8.65 -6.94 2.30
C ASP A 48 8.66 -5.42 2.43
N TYR A 49 8.06 -4.72 1.47
CA TYR A 49 7.99 -3.27 1.48
C TYR A 49 7.09 -2.73 2.59
N LEU A 50 5.97 -3.40 2.89
CA LEU A 50 5.10 -3.03 4.01
C LEU A 50 5.78 -3.24 5.37
N LYS A 51 6.60 -4.28 5.52
CA LYS A 51 7.38 -4.55 6.73
C LYS A 51 8.53 -3.56 6.93
N SER A 52 9.17 -3.14 5.84
CA SER A 52 10.32 -2.23 5.89
C SER A 52 10.35 -1.32 4.65
N PRO A 53 9.62 -0.18 4.68
CA PRO A 53 9.59 0.75 3.57
C PRO A 53 10.98 1.35 3.33
N LYS A 54 11.53 1.07 2.15
CA LYS A 54 12.88 1.50 1.76
C LYS A 54 12.87 2.34 0.49
N LYS A 55 13.98 3.03 0.23
CA LYS A 55 14.16 3.76 -1.03
C LYS A 55 14.04 2.77 -2.21
N ILE A 56 13.05 3.00 -3.09
CA ILE A 56 12.80 2.13 -4.26
C ILE A 56 13.57 2.56 -5.51
N ARG A 57 13.88 3.86 -5.65
CA ARG A 57 14.62 4.38 -6.80
C ARG A 57 15.72 5.31 -6.32
N TYR A 58 16.91 5.19 -6.89
CA TYR A 58 18.08 5.96 -6.43
C TYR A 58 17.97 7.48 -6.61
N HIS A 59 17.20 7.94 -7.60
CA HIS A 59 17.06 9.36 -7.96
C HIS A 59 15.96 10.13 -7.20
N ILE A 60 15.06 9.43 -6.51
CA ILE A 60 14.12 10.03 -5.55
C ILE A 60 14.63 9.68 -4.15
N GLY A 61 14.55 10.60 -3.19
CA GLY A 61 15.11 10.42 -1.84
C GLY A 61 14.54 9.22 -1.06
N GLN A 62 14.72 9.21 0.26
CA GLN A 62 14.18 8.13 1.11
C GLN A 62 12.67 7.92 0.92
N SER A 63 12.20 6.71 1.24
CA SER A 63 10.77 6.45 1.23
C SER A 63 10.06 7.42 2.17
N ARG A 64 8.95 7.99 1.68
CA ARG A 64 8.06 8.85 2.47
C ARG A 64 6.95 8.05 3.13
N MET A 65 6.86 6.75 2.84
CA MET A 65 5.92 5.85 3.49
C MET A 65 6.45 5.54 4.89
N PRO A 66 5.65 5.78 5.96
CA PRO A 66 6.05 5.42 7.32
C PRO A 66 6.24 3.91 7.46
N ASN A 67 7.15 3.50 8.33
CA ASN A 67 7.13 2.14 8.84
C ASN A 67 6.06 2.05 9.93
N PHE A 68 5.00 1.29 9.67
CA PHE A 68 3.87 1.14 10.60
C PHE A 68 4.11 0.09 11.69
N GLY A 69 5.22 -0.66 11.64
CA GLY A 69 5.51 -1.70 12.64
C GLY A 69 4.57 -2.90 12.56
N LEU A 70 4.05 -3.21 11.35
CA LEU A 70 3.06 -4.25 11.14
C LEU A 70 3.56 -5.63 11.61
N SER A 71 2.67 -6.39 12.24
CA SER A 71 2.84 -7.83 12.42
C SER A 71 2.83 -8.56 11.07
N ASP A 72 3.32 -9.79 11.05
CA ASP A 72 3.35 -10.59 9.81
C ASP A 72 1.94 -10.87 9.28
N ASN A 73 0.97 -11.05 10.18
CA ASN A 73 -0.44 -11.25 9.82
C ASN A 73 -1.05 -10.00 9.18
N GLU A 74 -0.77 -8.81 9.72
CA GLU A 74 -1.24 -7.54 9.15
C GLU A 74 -0.59 -7.26 7.80
N ALA A 75 0.72 -7.45 7.69
CA ALA A 75 1.46 -7.28 6.45
C ALA A 75 0.94 -8.24 5.36
N LEU A 76 0.70 -9.51 5.70
CA LEU A 76 0.15 -10.50 4.78
C LEU A 76 -1.29 -10.16 4.38
N ALA A 77 -2.12 -9.71 5.32
CA ALA A 77 -3.50 -9.33 5.06
C ALA A 77 -3.58 -8.13 4.09
N LEU A 78 -2.78 -7.09 4.33
CA LEU A 78 -2.69 -5.93 3.42
C LEU A 78 -2.10 -6.31 2.06
N THR A 79 -1.12 -7.22 2.04
CA THR A 79 -0.55 -7.75 0.80
C THR A 79 -1.62 -8.43 -0.05
N LYS A 80 -2.39 -9.35 0.53
CA LYS A 80 -3.50 -10.02 -0.16
C LYS A 80 -4.55 -9.04 -0.66
N TYR A 81 -4.88 -8.04 0.14
CA TYR A 81 -5.78 -6.96 -0.29
C TYR A 81 -5.22 -6.23 -1.52
N LEU A 82 -3.95 -5.80 -1.51
CA LEU A 82 -3.32 -5.10 -2.64
C LEU A 82 -3.21 -6.00 -3.88
N MET A 83 -2.88 -7.27 -3.71
CA MET A 83 -2.86 -8.26 -4.81
C MET A 83 -4.23 -8.48 -5.46
N SER A 84 -5.32 -8.25 -4.71
CA SER A 84 -6.67 -8.31 -5.27
C SER A 84 -7.02 -7.10 -6.17
N ARG A 85 -6.24 -6.01 -6.10
CA ARG A 85 -6.49 -4.77 -6.86
C ARG A 85 -5.98 -4.91 -8.29
N LYS A 86 -6.89 -5.22 -9.22
CA LYS A 86 -6.60 -5.45 -10.64
C LYS A 86 -7.39 -4.54 -11.58
N LYS A 87 -7.88 -3.40 -11.08
CA LYS A 87 -8.68 -2.45 -11.86
C LYS A 87 -7.76 -1.50 -12.61
N LEU A 88 -7.78 -1.60 -13.93
CA LEU A 88 -7.12 -0.67 -14.87
C LEU A 88 -7.95 0.62 -15.02
#